data_AF-A0A925DJG5-F1
#
_entry.id   AF-A0A925DJG5-F1
#
_cell.length_a   1.000
_cell.length_b   1.000
_cell.length_c   1.000
_cell.angle_alpha   90.00
_cell.angle_beta   90.00
_cell.angle_gamma   90.00
#
_symmetry.space_group_name_H-M   'P 1'
#
loop_
_entity.id
_entity.type
_entity.pdbx_description
1 polymer ?
#
loop_
_entity_poly.entity_id
_entity_poly.type
_entity_poly.pdbx_seq_one_letter_code
_entity_poly.pdbx_strand_id
1 'polypeptide(L)'
;MTRGFLRNGFYLGCAAALTLMVGCTSMKTPATADVAVSRAAVANAASAGGGELAPAEMTSAREKMQRANAALAAKDYKLARDLAAQAQADAQLAQSKANSAKATAAAQALSEDIRLMREELDRANK
;
A
#
# COMPACT_ATOMS: atom_id res chain seq x y z
N MET A 1 22.31 -51.93 -47.86
CA MET A 1 22.76 -51.99 -46.45
C MET A 1 22.42 -50.65 -45.80
N THR A 2 21.32 -50.63 -45.05
CA THR A 2 20.63 -49.45 -44.52
C THR A 2 21.14 -49.04 -43.14
N ARG A 3 21.28 -47.73 -42.87
CA ARG A 3 20.97 -47.03 -41.58
C ARG A 3 21.64 -45.65 -41.53
N GLY A 4 20.87 -44.62 -41.87
CA GLY A 4 21.18 -43.20 -41.64
C GLY A 4 19.89 -42.46 -41.29
N PHE A 5 19.19 -43.00 -40.30
CA PHE A 5 17.90 -42.55 -39.77
C PHE A 5 18.18 -41.50 -38.66
N LEU A 6 17.26 -40.53 -38.49
CA LEU A 6 17.18 -39.57 -37.37
C LEU A 6 18.14 -38.37 -37.29
N ARG A 7 18.14 -37.44 -38.25
CA ARG A 7 18.50 -36.06 -37.85
C ARG A 7 17.76 -34.93 -38.56
N ASN A 8 17.38 -35.10 -39.82
CA ASN A 8 17.02 -33.93 -40.64
C ASN A 8 15.57 -33.89 -41.15
N GLY A 9 14.70 -34.78 -40.68
CA GLY A 9 13.28 -34.85 -41.04
C GLY A 9 12.32 -34.39 -39.93
N PHE A 10 12.80 -33.69 -38.91
CA PHE A 10 11.97 -33.16 -37.80
C PHE A 10 11.76 -31.64 -37.88
N TYR A 11 12.34 -30.97 -38.89
CA TYR A 11 12.32 -29.50 -39.00
C TYR A 11 11.18 -28.91 -39.84
N LEU A 12 10.25 -29.73 -40.37
CA LEU A 12 9.30 -29.22 -41.37
C LEU A 12 7.87 -29.79 -41.27
N GLY A 13 7.40 -30.18 -40.07
CA GLY A 13 6.12 -30.91 -39.95
C GLY A 13 5.30 -30.79 -38.66
N CYS A 14 5.59 -29.85 -37.76
CA CYS A 14 4.77 -29.63 -36.54
C CYS A 14 4.52 -28.15 -36.27
N ALA A 15 4.09 -27.41 -37.29
CA ALA A 15 3.60 -26.04 -37.18
C ALA A 15 2.15 -25.95 -36.61
N ALA A 16 1.68 -26.93 -35.83
CA ALA A 16 0.26 -26.99 -35.44
C ALA A 16 -0.01 -27.72 -34.11
N ALA A 17 0.80 -27.54 -33.08
CA ALA A 17 0.52 -28.11 -31.76
C ALA A 17 0.63 -27.09 -30.62
N LEU A 18 -0.51 -26.49 -30.32
CA LEU A 18 -0.99 -26.27 -28.94
C LEU A 18 -0.34 -25.13 -28.14
N THR A 19 -0.45 -23.91 -28.65
CA THR A 19 -0.43 -22.67 -27.85
C THR A 19 -1.76 -22.47 -27.09
N LEU A 20 -2.19 -23.41 -26.24
CA LEU A 20 -3.39 -23.23 -25.43
C LEU A 20 -3.30 -24.05 -24.14
N MET A 21 -2.71 -23.46 -23.10
CA MET A 21 -3.25 -23.45 -21.72
C MET A 21 -2.29 -22.71 -20.77
N VAL A 22 -2.31 -21.37 -20.83
CA VAL A 22 -1.97 -20.53 -19.67
C VAL A 22 -3.28 -20.37 -18.88
N GLY A 23 -3.63 -21.40 -18.11
CA GLY A 23 -4.74 -21.36 -17.16
C GLY A 23 -4.32 -20.60 -15.90
N CYS A 24 -4.58 -19.30 -15.86
CA CYS A 24 -4.34 -18.44 -14.70
C CYS A 24 -5.21 -18.84 -13.49
N THR A 25 -4.65 -19.58 -12.55
CA THR A 25 -5.15 -19.67 -11.16
C THR A 25 -4.53 -18.61 -10.24
N SER A 26 -3.67 -17.73 -10.79
CA SER A 26 -2.83 -16.77 -10.07
C SER A 26 -3.50 -15.42 -9.74
N MET A 27 -4.83 -15.36 -9.58
CA MET A 27 -5.52 -14.10 -9.18
C MET A 27 -5.92 -14.07 -7.71
N LYS A 28 -6.04 -15.22 -7.04
CA LYS A 28 -6.42 -15.29 -5.62
C LYS A 28 -5.28 -14.83 -4.69
N THR A 29 -4.09 -15.34 -4.93
CA THR A 29 -2.87 -15.05 -4.16
C THR A 29 -2.49 -13.56 -4.14
N PRO A 30 -2.51 -12.83 -5.28
CA PRO A 30 -2.19 -11.40 -5.26
C PRO A 30 -3.25 -10.57 -4.53
N ALA A 31 -4.54 -10.92 -4.65
CA ALA A 31 -5.59 -10.16 -3.98
C ALA A 31 -5.51 -10.21 -2.45
N THR A 32 -5.22 -11.39 -1.89
CA THR A 32 -5.02 -11.53 -0.43
C THR A 32 -3.78 -10.79 0.06
N ALA A 33 -2.71 -10.76 -0.75
CA ALA A 33 -1.49 -10.03 -0.42
C ALA A 33 -1.73 -8.52 -0.44
N ASP A 34 -2.38 -7.99 -1.47
CA ASP A 34 -2.69 -6.56 -1.61
C ASP A 34 -3.56 -6.06 -0.44
N VAL A 35 -4.57 -6.85 -0.03
CA VAL A 35 -5.41 -6.52 1.14
C VAL A 35 -4.60 -6.55 2.44
N ALA A 36 -3.66 -7.49 2.59
CA ALA A 36 -2.80 -7.56 3.76
C ALA A 36 -1.85 -6.36 3.85
N VAL A 37 -1.23 -5.96 2.74
CA VAL A 37 -0.38 -4.76 2.66
C VAL A 37 -1.19 -3.51 3.00
N SER A 38 -2.38 -3.40 2.43
CA SER A 38 -3.27 -2.26 2.68
C SER A 38 -3.72 -2.20 4.14
N ARG A 39 -3.99 -3.36 4.78
CA ARG A 39 -4.28 -3.44 6.21
C ARG A 39 -3.10 -2.96 7.06
N ALA A 40 -1.89 -3.35 6.70
CA ALA A 40 -0.68 -2.87 7.37
C ALA A 40 -0.52 -1.35 7.24
N ALA A 41 -0.85 -0.77 6.08
CA ALA A 41 -0.85 0.69 5.89
C ALA A 41 -1.87 1.39 6.81
N VAL A 42 -3.09 0.86 6.95
CA VAL A 42 -4.10 1.38 7.89
C VAL A 42 -3.60 1.33 9.33
N ALA A 43 -2.94 0.24 9.73
CA ALA A 43 -2.37 0.10 11.07
C ALA A 43 -1.21 1.10 11.29
N ASN A 44 -0.35 1.29 10.29
CA ASN A 44 0.75 2.26 10.35
C ASN A 44 0.22 3.70 10.49
N ALA A 45 -0.81 4.05 9.71
CA ALA A 45 -1.48 5.34 9.82
C ALA A 45 -2.11 5.57 11.19
N ALA A 46 -2.71 4.54 11.78
CA ALA A 46 -3.24 4.61 13.15
C ALA A 46 -2.11 4.87 14.17
N SER A 47 -1.02 4.11 14.11
CA SER A 47 0.15 4.29 14.98
C SER A 47 0.83 5.65 14.79
N ALA A 48 0.78 6.22 13.58
CA ALA A 48 1.26 7.56 13.29
C ALA A 48 0.39 8.67 13.89
N GLY A 49 -0.76 8.35 14.51
CA GLY A 49 -1.69 9.34 15.07
C GLY A 49 -2.74 9.84 14.07
N GLY A 50 -2.90 9.14 12.93
CA GLY A 50 -3.90 9.50 11.92
C GLY A 50 -5.32 9.53 12.46
N GLY A 51 -5.63 8.76 13.51
CA GLY A 51 -6.97 8.75 14.11
C GLY A 51 -7.38 10.10 14.72
N GLU A 52 -6.42 10.86 15.24
CA GLU A 52 -6.64 12.15 15.89
C GLU A 52 -6.38 13.31 14.90
N LEU A 53 -5.31 13.18 14.11
CA LEU A 53 -4.83 14.26 13.23
C LEU A 53 -5.46 14.22 11.83
N ALA A 54 -6.08 13.10 11.43
CA ALA A 54 -6.72 12.90 10.13
C ALA A 54 -7.94 11.94 10.23
N PRO A 55 -8.96 12.28 11.06
CA PRO A 55 -10.06 11.36 11.37
C PRO A 55 -10.93 11.01 10.16
N ALA A 56 -11.11 11.93 9.22
CA ALA A 56 -11.92 11.71 8.01
C ALA A 56 -11.27 10.65 7.11
N GLU A 57 -9.98 10.78 6.85
CA GLU A 57 -9.20 9.83 6.04
C GLU A 57 -9.12 8.47 6.71
N MET A 58 -8.90 8.43 8.03
CA MET A 58 -8.89 7.17 8.77
C MET A 58 -10.25 6.45 8.77
N THR A 59 -11.36 7.20 8.86
CA THR A 59 -12.70 6.64 8.78
C THR A 59 -12.93 6.03 7.39
N SER A 60 -12.64 6.80 6.34
CA SER A 60 -12.71 6.34 4.96
C SER A 60 -11.85 5.08 4.72
N ALA A 61 -10.60 5.09 5.18
CA ALA A 61 -9.69 3.96 5.04
C ALA A 61 -10.22 2.69 5.73
N ARG A 62 -10.75 2.84 6.95
CA ARG A 62 -11.33 1.72 7.73
C ARG A 62 -12.58 1.16 7.06
N GLU A 63 -13.49 2.01 6.59
CA GLU A 63 -14.69 1.58 5.89
C GLU A 63 -14.36 0.83 4.60
N LYS A 64 -13.47 1.38 3.77
CA LYS A 64 -13.03 0.72 2.54
C LYS A 64 -12.31 -0.60 2.84
N MET A 65 -11.51 -0.66 3.91
CA MET A 65 -10.87 -1.90 4.35
C MET A 65 -11.88 -2.96 4.80
N GLN A 66 -12.93 -2.57 5.52
CA GLN A 66 -14.01 -3.49 5.90
C GLN A 66 -14.71 -4.05 4.65
N ARG A 67 -15.02 -3.20 3.67
CA ARG A 67 -15.63 -3.62 2.40
C ARG A 67 -14.68 -4.51 1.58
N ALA A 68 -13.37 -4.24 1.59
CA ALA A 68 -12.36 -5.07 0.94
C ALA A 68 -12.31 -6.48 1.56
N ASN A 69 -12.37 -6.58 2.90
CA ASN A 69 -12.42 -7.87 3.59
C ASN A 69 -13.70 -8.65 3.28
N ALA A 70 -14.84 -7.96 3.20
CA ALA A 70 -16.11 -8.58 2.79
C ALA A 70 -16.05 -9.10 1.34
N ALA A 71 -15.47 -8.33 0.42
CA ALA A 71 -15.26 -8.75 -0.96
C ALA A 71 -14.32 -9.98 -1.06
N LEU A 72 -13.23 -10.02 -0.27
CA LEU A 72 -12.38 -11.22 -0.18
C LEU A 72 -13.16 -12.45 0.30
N ALA A 73 -13.99 -12.30 1.33
CA ALA A 73 -14.82 -13.38 1.86
C ALA A 73 -15.83 -13.87 0.81
N ALA A 74 -16.39 -12.95 0.02
CA ALA A 74 -17.25 -13.24 -1.12
C ALA A 74 -16.50 -13.77 -2.36
N LYS A 75 -15.17 -13.90 -2.29
CA LYS A 75 -14.27 -14.29 -3.40
C LYS A 75 -14.29 -13.32 -4.59
N ASP A 76 -14.75 -12.09 -4.39
CA ASP A 76 -14.62 -10.99 -5.35
C ASP A 76 -13.24 -10.35 -5.21
N TYR A 77 -12.24 -11.01 -5.81
CA TYR A 77 -10.84 -10.61 -5.69
C TYR A 77 -10.55 -9.27 -6.37
N LYS A 78 -11.27 -8.92 -7.44
CA LYS A 78 -11.04 -7.65 -8.14
C LYS A 78 -11.51 -6.49 -7.27
N LEU A 79 -12.75 -6.56 -6.79
CA LEU A 79 -13.31 -5.54 -5.91
C LEU A 79 -12.50 -5.42 -4.62
N ALA A 80 -12.06 -6.54 -4.05
CA ALA A 80 -11.22 -6.55 -2.86
C ALA A 80 -9.91 -5.77 -3.07
N ARG A 81 -9.23 -5.97 -4.22
CA ARG A 81 -8.00 -5.24 -4.56
C ARG A 81 -8.25 -3.76 -4.76
N ASP A 82 -9.30 -3.39 -5.49
CA ASP A 82 -9.62 -1.99 -5.77
C ASP A 82 -9.96 -1.24 -4.48
N LEU A 83 -10.76 -1.84 -3.60
CA LEU A 83 -11.09 -1.26 -2.29
C LEU A 83 -9.89 -1.19 -1.36
N ALA A 84 -9.03 -2.21 -1.37
CA ALA A 84 -7.80 -2.22 -0.57
C ALA A 84 -6.83 -1.12 -1.01
N ALA A 85 -6.60 -0.96 -2.31
CA ALA A 85 -5.75 0.09 -2.85
C ALA A 85 -6.26 1.49 -2.47
N GLN A 86 -7.58 1.72 -2.54
CA GLN A 86 -8.18 2.97 -2.09
C GLN A 86 -8.00 3.17 -0.57
N ALA A 87 -8.23 2.13 0.23
CA ALA A 87 -8.02 2.19 1.67
C ALA A 87 -6.55 2.49 2.03
N GLN A 88 -5.61 1.92 1.28
CA GLN A 88 -4.18 2.19 1.44
C GLN A 88 -3.85 3.65 1.11
N ALA A 89 -4.39 4.20 0.03
CA ALA A 89 -4.18 5.60 -0.34
C ALA A 89 -4.72 6.55 0.74
N ASP A 90 -5.94 6.30 1.23
CA ASP A 90 -6.53 7.08 2.33
C ASP A 90 -5.68 6.98 3.62
N ALA A 91 -5.18 5.78 3.94
CA ALA A 91 -4.31 5.58 5.09
C ALA A 91 -2.97 6.32 4.96
N GLN A 92 -2.35 6.30 3.77
CA GLN A 92 -1.11 7.05 3.52
C GLN A 92 -1.33 8.56 3.61
N LEU A 93 -2.49 9.05 3.15
CA LEU A 93 -2.86 10.45 3.32
C LEU A 93 -3.02 10.79 4.82
N ALA A 94 -3.72 9.95 5.58
CA ALA A 94 -3.88 10.14 7.03
C ALA A 94 -2.53 10.15 7.76
N GLN A 95 -1.64 9.23 7.41
CA GLN A 95 -0.29 9.15 7.96
C GLN A 95 0.50 10.42 7.64
N SER A 96 0.48 10.85 6.39
CA SER A 96 1.18 12.07 5.95
C SER A 96 0.69 13.30 6.72
N LYS A 97 -0.64 13.47 6.84
CA LYS A 97 -1.24 14.55 7.63
C LYS A 97 -0.81 14.51 9.10
N ALA A 98 -0.82 13.34 9.71
CA ALA A 98 -0.38 13.17 11.09
C ALA A 98 1.10 13.54 11.28
N ASN A 99 1.96 13.08 10.38
CA ASN A 99 3.38 13.41 10.41
C ASN A 99 3.62 14.91 10.20
N SER A 100 2.91 15.54 9.27
CA SER A 100 2.99 16.99 9.04
C SER A 100 2.55 17.78 10.27
N ALA A 101 1.42 17.44 10.88
CA ALA A 101 0.94 18.14 12.07
C ALA A 101 1.93 18.04 13.24
N LYS A 102 2.52 16.85 13.45
CA LYS A 102 3.58 16.65 14.46
C LYS A 102 4.83 17.48 14.16
N ALA A 103 5.27 17.51 12.91
CA ALA A 103 6.42 18.31 12.50
C ALA A 103 6.17 19.82 12.70
N THR A 104 4.97 20.30 12.35
CA THR A 104 4.58 21.69 12.58
C THR A 104 4.56 22.03 14.07
N ALA A 105 4.00 21.16 14.92
CA ALA A 105 3.99 21.36 16.36
C ALA A 105 5.41 21.40 16.95
N ALA A 106 6.31 20.51 16.50
CA ALA A 106 7.71 20.51 16.92
C ALA A 106 8.45 21.80 16.51
N ALA A 107 8.21 22.29 15.28
CA ALA A 107 8.81 23.54 14.81
C ALA A 107 8.31 24.76 15.59
N GLN A 108 7.02 24.79 15.96
CA GLN A 108 6.46 25.84 16.82
C GLN A 108 7.07 25.82 18.21
N ALA A 109 7.20 24.64 18.82
CA ALA A 109 7.82 24.49 20.14
C ALA A 109 9.28 24.99 20.15
N LEU A 110 10.06 24.67 19.11
CA LEU A 110 11.44 25.16 18.97
C LEU A 110 11.50 26.68 18.78
N SER A 111 10.58 27.24 17.98
CA SER A 111 10.52 28.68 17.75
C SER A 111 10.20 29.45 19.04
N GLU A 112 9.31 28.88 19.87
CA GLU A 112 8.96 29.43 21.16
C GLU A 112 10.11 29.34 22.17
N ASP A 113 10.81 28.20 22.20
CA ASP A 113 12.01 28.02 23.03
C ASP A 113 13.09 29.05 22.71
N ILE A 114 13.35 29.29 21.40
CA ILE A 114 14.28 30.33 20.95
C ILE A 114 13.83 31.73 21.39
N ARG A 115 12.52 32.02 21.32
CA ARG A 115 11.97 33.32 21.75
C ARG A 115 12.20 33.52 23.26
N LEU A 116 11.88 32.52 24.07
CA LEU A 116 12.08 32.56 25.51
C LEU A 116 13.57 32.71 25.88
N MET A 117 14.47 31.98 25.21
CA MET A 117 15.91 32.14 25.43
C MET A 117 16.39 33.58 25.14
N ARG A 118 15.87 34.23 24.09
CA ARG A 118 16.21 35.62 23.78
C ARG A 118 15.69 36.59 24.85
N GLU A 119 14.48 36.38 25.34
CA GLU A 119 13.89 37.20 26.41
C GLU A 119 14.68 37.09 27.72
N GLU A 120 15.13 35.89 28.08
CA GLU A 120 15.96 35.69 29.27
C GLU A 120 17.36 36.32 29.13
N LEU A 121 17.95 36.29 27.93
CA LEU A 121 19.22 36.99 27.65
C LEU A 121 19.06 38.52 27.76
N ASP A 122 17.99 39.08 27.21
CA ASP A 122 17.70 40.52 27.30
C ASP A 122 17.44 40.97 28.73
N ARG A 123 16.80 40.11 29.54
CA ARG A 123 16.58 40.35 30.97
C ARG A 123 17.88 40.33 31.77
N ALA A 124 18.77 39.37 31.49
CA ALA A 124 20.05 39.24 32.19
C ALA A 124 21.06 40.35 31.85
N ASN A 125 20.90 41.02 30.70
CA ASN A 125 21.75 42.13 30.26
C ASN A 125 21.30 43.51 30.77
N LYS A 126 20.21 43.60 31.55
CA LYS A 126 19.76 44.83 32.24
C LYS A 126 20.19 44.83 33.70
#